data_AF-A0A922SY59-F1
#
_entry.id   AF-A0A922SY59-F1
#
_cell.length_a   1.000
_cell.length_b   1.000
_cell.length_c   1.000
_cell.angle_alpha   90.00
_cell.angle_beta   90.00
_cell.angle_gamma   90.00
#
_symmetry.space_group_name_H-M   'P 1'
#
loop_
_entity.id
_entity.type
_entity.pdbx_description
1 polymer ?
#
loop_
_entity_poly.entity_id
_entity_poly.type
_entity_poly.pdbx_seq_one_letter_code
_entity_poly.pdbx_strand_id
1 'polypeptide(L)'
;MQGTPSGFAFFLDPDVNKMVKKVLNAWAEFLVSPDSAYVLGDDKIGWLSDHGIHDLPITANVGQKSYLFEELFECDPSKEHHGYKSWDHFFTRCFKEDKRLIANPEDDNVIANACESKPYKVARNVAQRDHFWIKGQAYSLMDMLAMDLLHEHLIGGTVYQAFLSALSYHR
;
A
#
# COMPACT_ATOMS: atom_id res chain seq x y z
N MET A 1 -11.03 4.73 -15.84
CA MET A 1 -10.23 5.03 -17.04
C MET A 1 -10.00 3.82 -17.96
N GLN A 2 -10.00 2.57 -17.44
CA GLN A 2 -9.93 1.33 -18.24
C GLN A 2 -11.29 0.84 -18.82
N GLY A 3 -12.34 1.66 -18.80
CA GLY A 3 -13.70 1.20 -19.11
C GLY A 3 -14.04 1.07 -20.59
N THR A 4 -13.13 1.44 -21.50
CA THR A 4 -13.35 1.40 -22.95
C THR A 4 -12.22 0.67 -23.67
N PRO A 5 -12.47 0.02 -24.83
CA PRO A 5 -11.43 -0.66 -25.61
C PRO A 5 -10.26 0.27 -25.98
N SER A 6 -10.55 1.53 -26.33
CA SER A 6 -9.52 2.52 -26.65
C SER A 6 -8.68 2.90 -25.42
N GLY A 7 -9.30 3.02 -24.25
CA GLY A 7 -8.57 3.27 -22.99
C GLY A 7 -7.67 2.08 -22.62
N PHE A 8 -8.15 0.86 -22.80
CA PHE A 8 -7.35 -0.35 -22.61
C PHE A 8 -6.13 -0.39 -23.54
N ALA A 9 -6.33 -0.18 -24.84
CA ALA A 9 -5.23 -0.15 -25.81
C ALA A 9 -4.20 0.95 -25.50
N PHE A 10 -4.66 2.14 -25.09
CA PHE A 10 -3.79 3.25 -24.72
C PHE A 10 -2.83 2.90 -23.57
N PHE A 11 -3.33 2.27 -22.50
CA PHE A 11 -2.48 1.90 -21.35
C PHE A 11 -1.62 0.65 -21.57
N LEU A 12 -1.86 -0.10 -22.65
CA LEU A 12 -0.98 -1.19 -23.07
C LEU A 12 0.16 -0.74 -23.99
N ASP A 13 0.10 0.49 -24.51
CA ASP A 13 1.12 1.02 -25.42
C ASP A 13 2.45 1.23 -24.68
N PRO A 14 3.55 0.57 -25.11
CA PRO A 14 4.86 0.70 -24.46
C PRO A 14 5.43 2.12 -24.50
N ASP A 15 5.16 2.90 -25.54
CA ASP A 15 5.65 4.26 -25.69
C ASP A 15 4.87 5.23 -24.79
N VAL A 16 3.55 5.03 -24.64
CA VAL A 16 2.76 5.71 -23.60
C VAL A 16 3.32 5.41 -22.22
N ASN A 17 3.56 4.13 -21.91
CA ASN A 17 4.09 3.70 -20.62
C ASN A 17 5.49 4.28 -20.33
N LYS A 18 6.36 4.42 -21.33
CA LYS A 18 7.66 5.12 -21.19
C LYS A 18 7.48 6.58 -20.78
N MET A 19 6.49 7.28 -21.35
CA MET A 19 6.25 8.69 -21.02
C MET A 19 5.61 8.86 -19.65
N VAL A 20 4.64 8.01 -19.29
CA VAL A 20 4.07 7.96 -17.93
C VAL A 20 5.16 7.69 -16.90
N LYS A 21 6.07 6.75 -17.16
CA LYS A 21 7.21 6.47 -16.29
C LYS A 21 8.07 7.71 -16.03
N LYS A 22 8.34 8.54 -17.04
CA LYS A 22 9.12 9.78 -16.84
C LYS A 22 8.42 10.75 -15.87
N VAL A 23 7.10 10.92 -16.02
CA VAL A 23 6.31 11.78 -15.12
C VAL A 23 6.31 11.23 -13.70
N LEU A 24 6.09 9.92 -13.54
CA LEU A 24 6.10 9.26 -12.24
C LEU A 24 7.48 9.32 -11.56
N ASN A 25 8.56 9.18 -12.33
CA ASN A 25 9.93 9.31 -11.81
C ASN A 25 10.20 10.74 -11.31
N ALA A 26 9.83 11.76 -12.08
CA ALA A 26 9.99 13.15 -11.64
C ALA A 26 9.19 13.45 -10.37
N TRP A 27 7.98 12.88 -10.25
CA TRP A 27 7.19 13.00 -9.04
C TRP A 27 7.81 12.24 -7.86
N ALA A 28 8.36 11.04 -8.08
CA ALA A 28 9.06 10.28 -7.05
C ALA A 28 10.30 11.05 -6.53
N GLU A 29 11.07 11.66 -7.42
CA GLU A 29 12.21 12.53 -7.05
C GLU A 29 11.76 13.72 -6.19
N PHE A 30 10.63 14.34 -6.52
CA PHE A 30 10.05 15.39 -5.69
C PHE A 30 9.60 14.87 -4.31
N LEU A 31 8.90 13.74 -4.25
CA LEU A 31 8.36 13.19 -3.00
C LEU A 31 9.44 12.76 -1.99
N VAL A 32 10.63 12.39 -2.46
CA VAL A 32 11.78 12.10 -1.58
C VAL A 32 12.54 13.36 -1.16
N SER A 33 12.34 14.48 -1.86
CA SER A 33 13.03 15.75 -1.57
C SER A 33 12.42 16.48 -0.36
N PRO A 34 13.20 17.32 0.36
CA PRO A 34 12.68 18.14 1.45
C PRO A 34 11.54 19.07 1.07
N ASP A 35 11.49 19.53 -0.18
CA ASP A 35 10.46 20.44 -0.67
C ASP A 35 9.05 19.82 -0.59
N SER A 36 8.95 18.48 -0.63
CA SER A 36 7.67 17.77 -0.45
C SER A 36 7.13 17.81 0.98
N ALA A 37 7.95 18.16 1.98
CA ALA A 37 7.54 18.20 3.37
C ALA A 37 6.54 19.33 3.68
N TYR A 38 6.29 20.24 2.74
CA TYR A 38 5.33 21.33 2.89
C TYR A 38 3.90 20.87 3.28
N VAL A 39 3.52 19.63 2.95
CA VAL A 39 2.23 19.04 3.34
C VAL A 39 2.21 18.42 4.74
N LEU A 40 3.36 18.35 5.40
CA LEU A 40 3.51 17.83 6.77
C LEU A 40 3.33 18.95 7.81
N GLY A 41 2.45 19.91 7.53
CA GLY A 41 2.07 20.97 8.46
C GLY A 41 0.98 20.53 9.45
N ASP A 42 0.75 21.38 10.45
CA ASP A 42 -0.32 21.28 11.45
C ASP A 42 -1.58 22.08 11.06
N ASP A 43 -1.59 22.65 9.86
CA ASP A 43 -2.76 23.36 9.32
C ASP A 43 -3.94 22.41 9.05
N LYS A 44 -5.11 22.95 8.66
CA LYS A 44 -6.34 22.15 8.50
C LYS A 44 -6.27 21.03 7.45
N ILE A 45 -5.31 21.07 6.53
CA ILE A 45 -5.18 20.12 5.43
C ILE A 45 -3.89 19.30 5.49
N GLY A 46 -2.99 19.64 6.41
CA GLY A 46 -1.71 18.99 6.60
C GLY A 46 -1.85 17.58 7.18
N TRP A 47 -0.86 16.75 6.88
CA TRP A 47 -0.80 15.37 7.38
C TRP A 47 -0.52 15.27 8.88
N LEU A 48 0.03 16.33 9.48
CA LEU A 48 0.26 16.44 10.92
C LEU A 48 -0.76 17.38 11.59
N SER A 49 -1.88 17.63 10.93
CA SER A 49 -3.04 18.32 11.51
C SER A 49 -3.66 17.52 12.65
N ASP A 50 -4.54 18.15 13.42
CA ASP A 50 -5.36 17.48 14.44
C ASP A 50 -6.09 16.25 13.87
N HIS A 51 -6.54 16.31 12.62
CA HIS A 51 -7.17 15.19 11.94
C HIS A 51 -6.17 14.09 11.57
N GLY A 52 -5.02 14.46 11.01
CA GLY A 52 -3.99 13.49 10.61
C GLY A 52 -3.39 12.73 11.79
N ILE A 53 -3.01 13.45 12.85
CA ILE A 53 -2.44 12.88 14.08
C ILE A 53 -3.48 12.02 14.82
N HIS A 54 -4.78 12.20 14.58
CA HIS A 54 -5.84 11.37 15.15
C HIS A 54 -6.16 10.14 14.30
N ASP A 55 -6.32 10.30 12.98
CA ASP A 55 -6.81 9.23 12.10
C ASP A 55 -5.72 8.21 11.73
N LEU A 56 -4.45 8.64 11.66
CA LEU A 56 -3.31 7.75 11.40
C LEU A 56 -3.14 6.71 12.52
N PRO A 57 -3.14 7.10 13.82
CA PRO A 57 -3.12 6.13 14.91
C PRO A 57 -4.37 5.26 14.96
N ILE A 58 -5.57 5.78 14.65
CA ILE A 58 -6.78 4.93 14.63
C ILE A 58 -6.63 3.80 13.63
N THR A 59 -6.11 4.10 12.44
CA THR A 59 -5.86 3.08 11.41
C THR A 59 -4.82 2.08 11.90
N ALA A 60 -3.72 2.58 12.49
CA ALA A 60 -2.59 1.78 12.95
C ALA A 60 -2.85 0.94 14.22
N ASN A 61 -3.76 1.39 15.08
CA ASN A 61 -4.16 0.70 16.30
C ASN A 61 -5.09 -0.46 15.97
N VAL A 62 -4.51 -1.59 15.57
CA VAL A 62 -5.22 -2.85 15.33
C VAL A 62 -5.08 -3.72 16.59
N GLY A 63 -5.87 -3.48 17.64
CA GLY A 63 -5.73 -4.24 18.90
C GLY A 63 -6.51 -3.70 20.10
N GLN A 64 -6.09 -4.11 21.31
CA GLN A 64 -6.76 -3.78 22.58
C GLN A 64 -6.30 -2.45 23.21
N LYS A 65 -5.13 -1.94 22.84
CA LYS A 65 -4.54 -0.72 23.40
C LYS A 65 -4.41 0.34 22.30
N SER A 66 -4.92 1.53 22.58
CA SER A 66 -4.78 2.68 21.70
C SER A 66 -3.54 3.47 22.10
N TYR A 67 -2.60 3.59 21.16
CA TYR A 67 -1.42 4.42 21.26
C TYR A 67 -1.61 5.74 20.50
N LEU A 68 -0.95 6.80 20.96
CA LEU A 68 -0.84 8.06 20.23
C LEU A 68 0.13 7.94 19.04
N PHE A 69 0.15 8.93 18.16
CA PHE A 69 0.97 8.94 16.96
C PHE A 69 2.47 8.78 17.26
N GLU A 70 2.97 9.57 18.20
CA GLU A 70 4.36 9.58 18.64
C GLU A 70 4.74 8.36 19.47
N GLU A 71 3.76 7.61 19.98
CA GLU A 71 4.00 6.32 20.63
C GLU A 71 4.13 5.20 19.60
N LEU A 72 3.41 5.29 18.49
CA LEU A 72 3.42 4.29 17.42
C LEU A 72 4.63 4.40 16.51
N PHE A 73 4.93 5.61 16.05
CA PHE A 73 5.89 5.84 14.97
C PHE A 73 7.21 6.42 15.48
N GLU A 74 8.28 6.18 14.73
CA GLU A 74 9.59 6.80 14.98
C GLU A 74 9.54 8.28 14.56
N CYS A 75 9.17 9.14 15.51
CA CYS A 75 9.12 10.59 15.29
C CYS A 75 9.43 11.38 16.57
N ASP A 76 9.71 12.68 16.41
CA ASP A 76 10.02 13.62 17.47
C ASP A 76 9.14 14.87 17.32
N PRO A 77 8.01 14.97 18.04
CA PRO A 77 7.06 16.08 17.92
C PRO A 77 7.64 17.47 18.21
N SER A 78 8.82 17.55 18.85
CA SER A 78 9.49 18.82 19.11
C SER A 78 10.21 19.41 17.88
N LYS A 79 10.39 18.60 16.82
CA LYS A 79 11.04 19.01 15.58
C LYS A 79 10.01 19.39 14.53
N GLU A 80 10.46 20.23 13.58
CA GLU A 80 9.72 20.51 12.36
C GLU A 80 9.35 19.20 11.65
N HIS A 81 8.08 19.11 11.23
CA HIS A 81 7.49 17.91 10.63
C HIS A 81 7.70 16.63 11.45
N HIS A 82 7.77 16.75 12.77
CA HIS A 82 8.07 15.67 13.71
C HIS A 82 9.40 14.92 13.41
N GLY A 83 10.33 15.58 12.72
CA GLY A 83 11.61 15.00 12.29
C GLY A 83 11.56 14.24 10.95
N TYR A 84 10.40 14.18 10.28
CA TYR A 84 10.32 13.67 8.90
C TYR A 84 10.98 14.65 7.93
N LYS A 85 11.66 14.10 6.92
CA LYS A 85 12.52 14.88 6.02
C LYS A 85 11.86 15.20 4.68
N SER A 86 10.82 14.47 4.33
CA SER A 86 10.09 14.53 3.07
C SER A 86 8.75 13.82 3.24
N TRP A 87 7.83 14.01 2.30
CA TRP A 87 6.56 13.29 2.31
C TRP A 87 6.77 11.77 2.23
N ASP A 88 7.70 11.30 1.40
CA ASP A 88 8.00 9.86 1.27
C ASP A 88 8.53 9.25 2.58
N HIS A 89 9.38 9.98 3.31
CA HIS A 89 9.86 9.55 4.62
C HIS A 89 8.71 9.40 5.64
N PHE A 90 7.72 10.29 5.59
CA PHE A 90 6.51 10.20 6.41
C PHE A 90 5.54 9.10 5.93
N PHE A 91 5.36 8.94 4.62
CA PHE A 91 4.42 7.97 4.06
C PHE A 91 4.86 6.52 4.34
N THR A 92 6.18 6.31 4.34
CA THR A 92 6.86 5.05 4.69
C THR A 92 7.43 5.04 6.13
N ARG A 93 6.90 5.93 7.00
CA ARG A 93 7.29 6.06 8.42
C ARG A 93 7.44 4.71 9.11
N CYS A 94 8.43 4.53 9.97
CA CYS A 94 8.63 3.30 10.75
C CYS A 94 7.69 3.23 11.95
N PHE A 95 7.19 2.05 12.28
CA PHE A 95 6.73 1.76 13.64
C PHE A 95 7.92 1.66 14.58
N LYS A 96 7.72 1.99 15.86
CA LYS A 96 8.64 1.57 16.91
C LYS A 96 8.59 0.04 17.05
N GLU A 97 9.72 -0.56 17.39
CA GLU A 97 9.97 -2.01 17.33
C GLU A 97 8.92 -2.87 18.06
N ASP A 98 8.36 -2.39 19.16
CA ASP A 98 7.43 -3.15 20.02
C ASP A 98 5.95 -3.02 19.61
N LYS A 99 5.64 -2.29 18.53
CA LYS A 99 4.24 -1.95 18.19
C LYS A 99 3.54 -2.96 17.30
N ARG A 100 4.29 -3.81 16.59
CA ARG A 100 3.74 -4.84 15.67
C ARG A 100 4.35 -6.20 15.98
N LEU A 101 3.75 -6.89 16.94
CA LEU A 101 4.13 -8.26 17.27
C LEU A 101 3.67 -9.22 16.16
N ILE A 102 4.57 -10.12 15.76
CA ILE A 102 4.25 -11.20 14.82
C ILE A 102 3.54 -12.31 15.59
N ALA A 103 2.42 -12.80 15.05
CA ALA A 103 1.71 -13.93 15.64
C ALA A 103 2.51 -15.22 15.44
N ASN A 104 2.79 -15.93 16.54
CA ASN A 104 3.50 -17.21 16.57
C ASN A 104 4.72 -17.27 15.63
N PRO A 105 5.77 -16.46 15.87
CA PRO A 105 6.90 -16.35 14.94
C PRO A 105 7.66 -17.67 14.74
N GLU A 106 7.52 -18.63 15.66
CA GLU A 106 8.17 -19.95 15.61
C GLU A 106 7.27 -21.07 15.05
N ASP A 107 6.03 -20.76 14.62
CA ASP A 107 5.10 -21.75 14.05
C ASP A 107 4.96 -21.57 12.55
N ASP A 108 5.62 -22.44 11.79
CA ASP A 108 5.60 -22.45 10.31
C ASP A 108 4.20 -22.69 9.71
N ASN A 109 3.21 -23.09 10.52
CA ASN A 109 1.82 -23.24 10.06
C ASN A 109 1.02 -21.93 10.10
N VAL A 110 1.60 -20.86 10.64
CA VAL A 110 0.94 -19.55 10.78
C VAL A 110 1.42 -18.62 9.68
N ILE A 111 0.49 -18.20 8.82
CA ILE A 111 0.74 -17.17 7.81
C ILE A 111 0.35 -15.82 8.40
N ALA A 112 1.35 -14.97 8.66
CA ALA A 112 1.11 -13.59 9.08
C ALA A 112 0.68 -12.72 7.88
N ASN A 113 -0.09 -11.66 8.14
CA ASN A 113 -0.41 -10.68 7.11
C ASN A 113 0.85 -9.95 6.65
N ALA A 114 1.01 -9.79 5.33
CA ALA A 114 2.18 -9.13 4.74
C ALA A 114 2.27 -7.63 5.05
N CYS A 115 1.12 -6.98 5.27
CA CYS A 115 1.04 -5.54 5.53
C CYS A 115 -0.26 -5.17 6.23
N GLU A 116 -0.31 -3.93 6.74
CA GLU A 116 -1.55 -3.34 7.26
C GLU A 116 -2.55 -3.14 6.13
N SER A 117 -3.54 -4.02 6.07
CA SER A 117 -4.50 -4.05 4.97
C SER A 117 -5.85 -4.57 5.42
N LYS A 118 -6.89 -4.18 4.68
CA LYS A 118 -8.24 -4.73 4.84
C LYS A 118 -8.43 -5.87 3.83
N PRO A 119 -8.79 -7.09 4.26
CA PRO A 119 -9.15 -8.17 3.35
C PRO A 119 -10.24 -7.71 2.38
N TYR A 120 -9.97 -7.85 1.09
CA TYR A 120 -10.92 -7.49 0.04
C TYR A 120 -11.59 -8.73 -0.53
N LYS A 121 -10.80 -9.72 -0.95
CA LYS A 121 -11.30 -10.94 -1.55
C LYS A 121 -10.35 -12.10 -1.34
N VAL A 122 -10.93 -13.27 -1.12
CA VAL A 122 -10.23 -14.56 -1.15
C VAL A 122 -10.83 -15.40 -2.26
N ALA A 123 -10.03 -15.79 -3.24
CA ALA A 123 -10.40 -16.76 -4.26
C ALA A 123 -9.60 -18.04 -4.05
N ARG A 124 -10.27 -19.18 -4.13
CA ARG A 124 -9.66 -20.51 -4.02
C ARG A 124 -9.85 -21.26 -5.32
N ASN A 125 -9.01 -22.27 -5.55
CA ASN A 125 -9.03 -23.06 -6.77
C ASN A 125 -8.92 -22.18 -8.02
N VAL A 126 -7.97 -21.23 -7.99
CA VAL A 126 -7.79 -20.27 -9.09
C VAL A 126 -7.31 -20.97 -10.37
N ALA A 127 -7.85 -20.54 -11.51
CA ALA A 127 -7.56 -21.13 -12.80
C ALA A 127 -6.38 -20.44 -13.50
N GLN A 128 -5.80 -21.14 -14.48
CA GLN A 128 -4.77 -20.59 -15.35
C GLN A 128 -5.25 -19.32 -16.07
N ARG A 129 -6.47 -19.37 -16.64
CA ARG A 129 -7.16 -18.27 -17.31
C ARG A 129 -8.56 -18.12 -16.75
N ASP A 130 -9.02 -16.89 -16.63
CA ASP A 130 -10.38 -16.58 -16.19
C ASP A 130 -10.95 -15.37 -16.94
N HIS A 131 -12.28 -15.26 -16.98
CA HIS A 131 -12.99 -14.23 -17.72
C HIS A 131 -13.13 -12.95 -16.88
N PHE A 132 -12.38 -11.90 -17.25
CA PHE A 132 -12.42 -10.58 -16.60
C PHE A 132 -13.74 -9.79 -16.75
N TRP A 133 -14.68 -10.28 -17.57
CA TRP A 133 -15.74 -9.45 -18.15
C TRP A 133 -17.11 -9.49 -17.46
N ILE A 134 -17.34 -10.37 -16.49
CA ILE A 134 -18.62 -10.44 -15.77
C ILE A 134 -18.38 -10.24 -14.27
N LYS A 135 -19.28 -9.47 -13.64
CA LYS A 135 -19.27 -9.12 -12.21
C LYS A 135 -18.82 -10.32 -11.37
N GLY A 136 -17.67 -10.18 -10.71
CA GLY A 136 -17.04 -11.29 -10.03
C GLY A 136 -15.55 -11.09 -9.73
N GLN A 137 -14.84 -10.17 -10.42
CA GLN A 137 -13.39 -9.94 -10.24
C GLN A 137 -12.61 -11.26 -10.20
N ALA A 138 -12.75 -12.04 -11.26
CA ALA A 138 -12.06 -13.31 -11.38
C ALA A 138 -10.55 -13.08 -11.57
N TYR A 139 -9.72 -14.03 -11.13
CA TYR A 139 -8.26 -13.92 -11.17
C TYR A 139 -7.72 -14.88 -12.24
N SER A 140 -7.27 -14.32 -13.36
CA SER A 140 -6.53 -15.06 -14.37
C SER A 140 -5.05 -15.05 -14.00
N LEU A 141 -4.51 -16.20 -13.56
CA LEU A 141 -3.12 -16.28 -13.10
C LEU A 141 -2.12 -15.89 -14.19
N MET A 142 -2.37 -16.29 -15.45
CA MET A 142 -1.53 -15.88 -16.57
C MET A 142 -1.49 -14.36 -16.73
N ASP A 143 -2.64 -13.67 -16.62
CA ASP A 143 -2.68 -12.23 -16.83
C ASP A 143 -2.09 -11.47 -15.63
N MET A 144 -2.32 -11.95 -14.40
CA MET A 144 -1.75 -11.37 -13.18
C MET A 144 -0.22 -11.45 -13.14
N LEU A 145 0.36 -12.53 -13.69
CA LEU A 145 1.79 -12.77 -13.69
C LEU A 145 2.44 -12.44 -15.04
N ALA A 146 1.78 -11.64 -15.89
CA ALA A 146 2.32 -11.24 -17.20
C ALA A 146 2.82 -12.41 -18.07
N MET A 147 2.10 -13.52 -18.03
CA MET A 147 2.39 -14.78 -18.73
C MET A 147 3.68 -15.48 -18.31
N ASP A 148 4.26 -15.11 -17.16
CA ASP A 148 5.40 -15.81 -16.57
C ASP A 148 5.03 -17.26 -16.19
N LEU A 149 5.90 -18.23 -16.47
CA LEU A 149 5.67 -19.66 -16.21
C LEU A 149 5.41 -19.99 -14.73
N LEU A 150 5.76 -19.10 -13.80
CA LEU A 150 5.43 -19.23 -12.38
C LEU A 150 3.93 -19.48 -12.13
N HIS A 151 3.05 -19.01 -13.03
CA HIS A 151 1.61 -19.23 -12.91
C HIS A 151 1.22 -20.71 -12.84
N GLU A 152 1.98 -21.61 -13.48
CA GLU A 152 1.68 -23.05 -13.50
C GLU A 152 1.73 -23.67 -12.10
N HIS A 153 2.63 -23.18 -11.24
CA HIS A 153 2.78 -23.65 -9.86
C HIS A 153 1.66 -23.17 -8.93
N LEU A 154 0.85 -22.20 -9.36
CA LEU A 154 -0.18 -21.57 -8.53
C LEU A 154 -1.61 -21.99 -8.93
N ILE A 155 -1.76 -22.78 -10.01
CA ILE A 155 -3.05 -23.31 -10.46
C ILE A 155 -3.68 -24.16 -9.35
N GLY A 156 -4.98 -23.97 -9.09
CA GLY A 156 -5.70 -24.60 -7.99
C GLY A 156 -5.41 -23.97 -6.62
N GLY A 157 -4.54 -22.96 -6.57
CA GLY A 157 -4.13 -22.28 -5.35
C GLY A 157 -5.17 -21.30 -4.78
N THR A 158 -4.70 -20.43 -3.88
CA THR A 158 -5.50 -19.39 -3.25
C THR A 158 -4.90 -18.01 -3.51
N VAL A 159 -5.74 -17.08 -3.97
CA VAL A 159 -5.40 -15.66 -4.09
C VAL A 159 -6.08 -14.90 -2.95
N TYR A 160 -5.27 -14.20 -2.17
CA TYR A 160 -5.71 -13.24 -1.16
C TYR A 160 -5.42 -11.82 -1.68
N GLN A 161 -6.48 -11.03 -1.88
CA GLN A 161 -6.36 -9.62 -2.20
C GLN A 161 -6.76 -8.79 -0.99
N ALA A 162 -5.94 -7.80 -0.66
CA ALA A 162 -6.22 -6.82 0.37
C ALA A 162 -5.96 -5.40 -0.13
N PHE A 163 -6.58 -4.44 0.54
CA PHE A 163 -6.47 -3.01 0.22
C PHE A 163 -5.77 -2.27 1.35
N LEU A 164 -4.81 -1.42 0.99
CA LEU A 164 -4.12 -0.51 1.89
C LEU A 164 -4.67 0.89 1.62
N SER A 165 -5.14 1.57 2.67
CA SER A 165 -5.59 2.95 2.56
C SER A 165 -4.40 3.89 2.65
N ALA A 166 -4.54 5.14 2.21
CA ALA A 166 -3.46 6.15 2.36
C ALA A 166 -3.05 6.41 3.82
N LEU A 167 -3.89 6.06 4.79
CA LEU A 167 -3.59 6.19 6.23
C LEU A 167 -2.81 4.98 6.78
N SER A 168 -2.81 3.86 6.07
CA SER A 168 -2.13 2.63 6.47
C SER A 168 -0.61 2.81 6.51
N TYR A 169 0.08 1.82 7.07
CA TYR A 169 1.52 1.69 7.00
C TYR A 169 1.96 1.11 5.65
N HIS A 170 2.83 1.83 4.92
CA HIS A 170 3.24 1.50 3.55
C HIS A 170 4.71 1.06 3.48
N ARG A 171 4.98 -0.19 3.88
CA ARG A 171 6.26 -0.88 3.63
C ARG A 171 6.03 -2.29 3.14
#